data_AF-A0A962WJQ8-F1
#
_entry.id   AF-A0A962WJQ8-F1
#
_cell.length_a   1.000
_cell.length_b   1.000
_cell.length_c   1.000
_cell.angle_alpha   90.00
_cell.angle_beta   90.00
_cell.angle_gamma   90.00
#
_symmetry.space_group_name_H-M   'P 1'
#
loop_
_entity.id
_entity.type
_entity.pdbx_description
1 polymer ?
#
loop_
_entity_poly.entity_id
_entity_poly.type
_entity_poly.pdbx_seq_one_letter_code
_entity_poly.pdbx_strand_id
1 'polypeptide(L)'
;MSRINYMQASRDAVAEEMRRDPLVWCLGEDLGRGGVFGQYRGLVDEFGAARISDAPISEACIMGAAVGAAMHGTRPVVEMRFSDFALCAVDELVNQAAKARYMFGGQTRVPLVVREPIGMWRSSAAQHSQSL
;
A
#
# COMPACT_ATOMS: atom_id res chain seq x y z
N MET A 1 21.03 6.30 -17.22
CA MET A 1 19.67 6.03 -16.72
C MET A 1 18.78 5.66 -17.89
N SER A 2 17.97 4.60 -17.76
CA SER A 2 16.94 4.26 -18.75
C SER A 2 15.76 5.23 -18.63
N ARG A 3 15.05 5.48 -19.74
CA ARG A 3 13.82 6.28 -19.73
C ARG A 3 12.65 5.37 -19.36
N ILE A 4 12.06 5.62 -18.20
CA ILE A 4 10.92 4.86 -17.67
C ILE A 4 9.74 5.79 -17.36
N ASN A 5 8.52 5.27 -17.36
CA ASN A 5 7.32 6.01 -16.97
C ASN A 5 7.09 5.94 -15.45
N TYR A 6 6.13 6.72 -14.93
CA TYR A 6 5.85 6.79 -13.49
C TYR A 6 5.45 5.45 -12.88
N MET A 7 4.64 4.67 -13.59
CA MET A 7 4.24 3.33 -13.14
C MET A 7 5.45 2.40 -13.01
N GLN A 8 6.35 2.40 -13.99
CA GLN A 8 7.58 1.61 -13.96
C GLN A 8 8.48 2.05 -12.81
N ALA A 9 8.66 3.36 -12.61
CA ALA A 9 9.45 3.89 -11.50
C ALA A 9 8.86 3.47 -10.13
N SER A 10 7.53 3.52 -9.98
CA SER A 10 6.82 3.12 -8.77
C SER A 10 6.91 1.62 -8.48
N ARG A 11 6.89 0.79 -9.52
CA ARG A 11 7.14 -0.66 -9.44
C ARG A 11 8.59 -0.94 -9.04
N ASP A 12 9.54 -0.29 -9.72
CA ASP A 12 10.98 -0.51 -9.52
C ASP A 12 11.41 -0.12 -8.10
N ALA A 13 10.87 0.97 -7.55
CA ALA A 13 11.10 1.38 -6.17
C ALA A 13 10.67 0.30 -5.14
N VAL A 14 9.49 -0.31 -5.34
CA VAL A 14 9.03 -1.41 -4.46
C VAL A 14 9.95 -2.62 -4.60
N ALA A 15 10.30 -3.01 -5.83
CA ALA A 15 11.17 -4.15 -6.07
C ALA A 15 12.56 -3.95 -5.45
N GLU A 16 13.14 -2.76 -5.57
CA GLU A 16 14.42 -2.41 -4.98
C GLU A 16 14.39 -2.53 -3.44
N GLU A 17 13.41 -1.92 -2.79
CA GLU A 17 13.31 -1.98 -1.32
C GLU A 17 12.94 -3.38 -0.81
N MET A 18 12.14 -4.16 -1.56
CA MET A 18 11.84 -5.55 -1.19
C MET A 18 13.05 -6.50 -1.31
N ARG A 19 13.96 -6.26 -2.27
CA ARG A 19 15.26 -6.97 -2.35
C ARG A 19 16.19 -6.58 -1.21
N ARG A 20 16.17 -5.29 -0.84
CA ARG A 20 17.04 -4.72 0.18
C ARG A 20 16.64 -5.12 1.59
N ASP A 21 15.34 -5.12 1.89
CA ASP A 21 14.80 -5.39 3.22
C ASP A 21 13.75 -6.51 3.17
N PRO A 22 14.03 -7.69 3.76
CA PRO A 22 13.10 -8.81 3.78
C PRO A 22 11.82 -8.52 4.59
N LEU A 23 11.81 -7.46 5.41
CA LEU A 23 10.64 -7.03 6.18
C LEU A 23 9.64 -6.22 5.35
N VAL A 24 10.00 -5.78 4.14
CA VAL A 24 9.11 -5.01 3.27
C VAL A 24 8.19 -5.94 2.49
N TRP A 25 6.89 -5.78 2.61
CA TRP A 25 5.92 -6.58 1.88
C TRP A 25 4.74 -5.72 1.46
N CYS A 26 3.95 -6.18 0.49
CA CYS A 26 2.87 -5.42 -0.08
C CYS A 26 1.53 -6.10 0.15
N LEU A 27 0.49 -5.31 0.40
CA LEU A 27 -0.89 -5.78 0.46
C LEU A 27 -1.87 -4.78 -0.13
N GLY A 28 -2.96 -5.32 -0.68
CA GLY A 28 -4.02 -4.57 -1.32
C GLY A 28 -4.80 -5.46 -2.28
N GLU A 29 -5.65 -4.85 -3.10
CA GLU A 29 -6.46 -5.58 -4.08
C GLU A 29 -5.73 -5.81 -5.42
N ASP A 30 -5.86 -7.02 -5.99
CA ASP A 30 -5.35 -7.40 -7.31
C ASP A 30 -3.82 -7.24 -7.51
N LEU A 31 -3.02 -7.20 -6.43
CA LEU A 31 -1.57 -7.09 -6.48
C LEU A 31 -0.93 -8.29 -7.18
N GLY A 32 -1.43 -9.51 -6.91
CA GLY A 32 -0.97 -10.74 -7.55
C GLY A 32 -1.20 -10.73 -9.07
N ARG A 33 -2.14 -9.92 -9.55
CA ARG A 33 -2.42 -9.71 -10.98
C ARG A 33 -1.61 -8.57 -11.59
N GLY A 34 -0.74 -7.94 -10.80
CA GLY A 34 0.09 -6.82 -11.19
C GLY A 34 -0.45 -5.44 -10.82
N GLY A 35 -1.54 -5.37 -10.06
CA GLY A 35 -2.23 -4.12 -9.71
C GLY A 35 -2.98 -3.49 -10.88
N VAL A 36 -3.89 -2.57 -10.58
CA VAL A 36 -4.80 -1.94 -11.56
C VAL A 36 -4.06 -1.23 -12.71
N PHE A 37 -2.91 -0.65 -12.42
CA PHE A 37 -2.11 0.13 -13.38
C PHE A 37 -0.87 -0.61 -13.88
N GLY A 38 -0.64 -1.86 -13.44
CA GLY A 38 0.57 -2.62 -13.73
C GLY A 38 1.74 -2.32 -12.79
N GLN A 39 1.50 -1.55 -11.73
CA GLN A 39 2.50 -1.09 -10.76
C GLN A 39 3.06 -2.20 -9.85
N TYR A 40 2.51 -3.42 -9.90
CA TYR A 40 3.03 -4.64 -9.25
C TYR A 40 3.36 -5.75 -10.24
N ARG A 41 3.38 -5.47 -11.55
CA ARG A 41 3.56 -6.51 -12.58
C ARG A 41 4.86 -7.30 -12.39
N GLY A 42 4.73 -8.62 -12.32
CA GLY A 42 5.84 -9.57 -12.15
C GLY A 42 6.44 -9.64 -10.75
N LEU A 43 5.95 -8.85 -9.78
CA LEU A 43 6.51 -8.86 -8.43
C LEU A 43 6.10 -10.12 -7.64
N VAL A 44 4.91 -10.67 -7.88
CA VAL A 44 4.48 -11.92 -7.24
C VAL A 44 5.32 -13.11 -7.69
N ASP A 45 5.76 -13.13 -8.95
CA ASP A 45 6.64 -14.18 -9.47
C ASP A 45 8.04 -14.10 -8.84
N GLU A 46 8.50 -12.88 -8.54
CA GLU A 46 9.81 -12.62 -7.93
C GLU A 46 9.83 -12.88 -6.41
N PHE A 47 8.83 -12.37 -5.68
CA PHE A 47 8.84 -12.36 -4.21
C PHE A 47 7.86 -13.36 -3.56
N GLY A 48 6.97 -13.97 -4.35
CA GLY A 48 5.95 -14.89 -3.89
C GLY A 48 4.72 -14.21 -3.27
N ALA A 49 3.61 -14.96 -3.21
CA ALA A 49 2.33 -14.50 -2.68
C ALA A 49 2.36 -14.14 -1.18
N ALA A 50 3.36 -14.60 -0.44
CA ALA A 50 3.54 -14.22 0.98
C ALA A 50 4.07 -12.78 1.15
N ARG A 51 4.71 -12.21 0.12
CA ARG A 51 5.30 -10.86 0.13
C ARG A 51 4.57 -9.89 -0.79
N ILE A 52 3.82 -10.41 -1.77
CA ILE A 52 2.85 -9.66 -2.60
C ILE A 52 1.46 -10.28 -2.33
N SER A 53 0.78 -9.77 -1.31
CA SER A 53 -0.44 -10.38 -0.78
C SER A 53 -1.69 -9.72 -1.33
N ASP A 54 -2.51 -10.49 -2.03
CA ASP A 54 -3.88 -10.06 -2.35
C ASP A 54 -4.72 -10.05 -1.07
N ALA A 55 -5.50 -8.99 -0.89
CA ALA A 55 -6.39 -8.80 0.25
C ALA A 55 -7.86 -8.83 -0.17
N PRO A 56 -8.80 -9.09 0.76
CA PRO A 56 -10.22 -8.87 0.54
C PRO A 56 -10.52 -7.41 0.20
N ILE A 57 -11.64 -7.16 -0.48
CA ILE A 57 -12.14 -5.80 -0.77
C ILE A 57 -12.71 -5.19 0.52
N SER A 58 -11.80 -4.68 1.35
CA SER A 58 -12.10 -3.99 2.60
C SER A 58 -10.88 -3.17 2.99
N GLU A 59 -10.94 -1.87 2.77
CA GLU A 59 -9.85 -0.94 3.04
C GLU A 59 -9.50 -0.92 4.54
N ALA A 60 -10.51 -1.00 5.42
CA ALA A 60 -10.32 -1.17 6.85
C ALA A 60 -9.55 -2.45 7.21
N CYS A 61 -9.87 -3.58 6.57
CA CYS A 61 -9.14 -4.83 6.78
C CYS A 61 -7.69 -4.72 6.28
N ILE A 62 -7.49 -4.18 5.08
CA ILE A 62 -6.17 -3.94 4.49
C ILE A 62 -5.32 -3.07 5.42
N MET A 63 -5.84 -1.91 5.82
CA MET A 63 -5.11 -0.96 6.65
C MET A 63 -4.90 -1.49 8.06
N GLY A 64 -5.91 -2.10 8.68
CA GLY A 64 -5.81 -2.68 10.02
C GLY A 64 -4.77 -3.81 10.09
N ALA A 65 -4.74 -4.69 9.08
CA ALA A 65 -3.72 -5.73 8.96
C ALA A 65 -2.32 -5.12 8.82
N ALA A 66 -2.17 -4.08 7.99
CA ALA A 66 -0.90 -3.38 7.82
C ALA A 66 -0.43 -2.72 9.13
N VAL A 67 -1.32 -2.06 9.88
CA VAL A 67 -1.00 -1.46 11.17
C VAL A 67 -0.51 -2.51 12.15
N GLY A 68 -1.25 -3.61 12.32
CA GLY A 68 -0.86 -4.68 13.23
C GLY A 68 0.48 -5.31 12.85
N ALA A 69 0.69 -5.60 11.56
CA ALA A 69 1.94 -6.17 11.07
C ALA A 69 3.13 -5.20 11.20
N ALA A 70 2.91 -3.90 11.02
CA ALA A 70 3.93 -2.88 11.22
C ALA A 70 4.32 -2.77 12.70
N MET A 71 3.35 -2.83 13.61
CA MET A 71 3.59 -2.87 15.06
C MET A 71 4.32 -4.14 15.49
N HIS A 72 4.13 -5.25 14.76
CA HIS A 72 4.85 -6.52 14.96
C HIS A 72 6.24 -6.55 14.33
N GLY A 73 6.70 -5.45 13.72
CA GLY A 73 8.08 -5.28 13.25
C GLY A 73 8.31 -5.49 11.76
N THR A 74 7.26 -5.70 10.96
CA THR A 74 7.38 -5.70 9.49
C THR A 74 7.19 -4.29 8.91
N ARG A 75 7.36 -4.13 7.59
CA ARG A 75 7.27 -2.84 6.88
C ARG A 75 6.30 -2.91 5.70
N PRO A 76 4.98 -2.90 5.96
CA PRO A 76 4.00 -3.01 4.88
C PRO A 76 3.97 -1.79 3.97
N VAL A 77 3.84 -2.05 2.68
CA VAL A 77 3.45 -1.09 1.65
C VAL A 77 2.00 -1.41 1.27
N VAL A 78 1.09 -0.58 1.73
CA VAL A 78 -0.34 -0.68 1.48
C VAL A 78 -0.64 -0.05 0.13
N GLU A 79 -1.34 -0.77 -0.74
CA GLU A 79 -1.92 -0.21 -1.97
C GLU A 79 -3.43 -0.08 -1.81
N MET A 80 -3.92 1.16 -1.71
CA MET A 80 -5.34 1.44 -1.88
C MET A 80 -5.64 1.56 -3.37
N ARG A 81 -6.80 1.05 -3.78
CA ARG A 81 -7.15 1.01 -5.20
C ARG A 81 -7.21 2.40 -5.83
N PHE A 82 -7.85 3.34 -5.14
CA PHE A 82 -7.93 4.77 -5.43
C PHE A 82 -8.03 5.52 -4.10
N SER A 83 -7.55 6.76 -4.05
CA SER A 83 -7.70 7.62 -2.88
C SER A 83 -9.17 7.80 -2.48
N ASP A 84 -10.09 7.78 -3.44
CA ASP A 84 -11.54 7.89 -3.23
C ASP A 84 -12.08 6.84 -2.22
N PHE A 85 -11.40 5.69 -2.08
CA PHE A 85 -11.78 4.63 -1.15
C PHE A 85 -11.00 4.64 0.17
N ALA A 86 -9.97 5.49 0.31
CA ALA A 86 -9.17 5.60 1.54
C ALA A 86 -10.03 5.97 2.76
N LEU A 87 -11.16 6.67 2.53
CA LEU A 87 -12.11 7.02 3.59
C LEU A 87 -12.74 5.80 4.28
N CYS A 88 -12.78 4.64 3.61
CA CYS A 88 -13.22 3.38 4.21
C CYS A 88 -12.23 2.83 5.26
N ALA A 89 -10.99 3.33 5.30
CA ALA A 89 -9.95 2.96 6.25
C ALA A 89 -9.50 4.14 7.14
N VAL A 90 -10.30 5.21 7.22
CA VAL A 90 -9.89 6.45 7.89
C VAL A 90 -9.64 6.24 9.39
N ASP A 91 -10.36 5.32 10.04
CA ASP A 91 -10.13 5.02 11.46
C ASP A 91 -8.78 4.34 11.66
N GLU A 92 -8.46 3.33 10.85
CA GLU A 92 -7.19 2.62 10.90
C GLU A 92 -6.02 3.55 10.57
N LEU A 93 -6.19 4.48 9.64
CA LEU A 93 -5.14 5.45 9.27
C LEU A 93 -4.97 6.54 10.33
N VAL A 94 -6.05 7.23 10.70
CA VAL A 94 -5.99 8.45 11.52
C VAL A 94 -5.99 8.13 13.01
N ASN A 95 -6.79 7.17 13.45
CA ASN A 95 -6.94 6.85 14.87
C ASN A 95 -5.98 5.76 15.33
N GLN A 96 -5.61 4.81 14.48
CA GLN A 96 -4.64 3.76 14.83
C GLN A 96 -3.23 4.14 14.38
N ALA A 97 -2.94 4.15 13.08
CA ALA A 97 -1.58 4.28 12.54
C ALA A 97 -0.88 5.56 13.00
N ALA A 98 -1.53 6.73 12.80
CA ALA A 98 -0.95 8.03 13.08
C ALA A 98 -0.69 8.27 14.59
N LYS A 99 -1.53 7.70 15.46
CA LYS A 99 -1.49 7.97 16.91
C LYS A 99 -0.74 6.92 17.71
N ALA A 100 -0.55 5.71 17.19
CA ALA A 100 0.04 4.59 17.92
C ALA A 100 1.33 4.95 18.67
N ARG A 101 2.29 5.60 18.00
CA ARG A 101 3.56 6.00 18.65
C ARG A 101 3.35 6.88 19.88
N TYR A 102 2.42 7.83 19.81
CA TYR A 102 2.10 8.73 20.91
C TYR A 102 1.34 7.99 22.03
N MET A 103 0.28 7.26 21.66
CA MET A 103 -0.59 6.55 22.60
C MET A 103 0.13 5.49 23.42
N PHE A 104 1.13 4.82 22.83
CA PHE A 104 1.92 3.80 23.50
C PHE A 104 3.23 4.35 24.11
N GLY A 105 3.35 5.67 24.28
CA GLY A 105 4.54 6.28 24.91
C GLY A 105 5.85 5.97 24.19
N GLY A 106 5.82 5.76 22.87
CA GLY A 106 6.98 5.40 22.05
C GLY A 106 7.39 3.93 22.08
N GLN A 107 6.70 3.07 22.82
CA GLN A 107 6.99 1.62 22.92
C GLN A 107 6.77 0.87 21.60
N THR A 108 5.92 1.41 20.72
CA THR A 108 5.69 0.87 19.38
C THR A 108 5.66 2.01 18.34
N ARG A 109 5.84 1.62 17.08
CA ARG A 109 5.77 2.49 15.90
C ARG A 109 5.02 1.73 14.80
N VAL A 110 4.50 2.48 13.83
CA VAL A 110 3.80 1.93 12.67
C VAL A 110 4.57 2.32 11.41
N PRO A 111 5.70 1.63 11.10
CA PRO A 111 6.50 1.92 9.91
C PRO A 111 5.85 1.31 8.67
N LEU A 112 4.91 2.03 8.06
CA LEU A 112 4.26 1.62 6.82
C LEU A 112 4.24 2.75 5.78
N VAL A 113 3.95 2.39 4.54
CA VAL A 113 3.67 3.34 3.45
C VAL A 113 2.28 3.04 2.91
N VAL A 114 1.46 4.08 2.71
CA VAL A 114 0.19 3.96 2.00
C VAL A 114 0.34 4.62 0.63
N ARG A 115 0.02 3.86 -0.43
CA ARG A 115 0.06 4.30 -1.83
C ARG A 115 -1.35 4.31 -2.38
N GLU A 116 -1.75 5.45 -2.91
CA GLU A 116 -3.11 5.68 -3.38
C GLU A 116 -3.07 6.45 -4.71
N PRO A 117 -3.56 5.86 -5.81
CA PRO A 117 -3.79 6.60 -7.05
C PRO A 117 -4.83 7.70 -6.80
N ILE A 118 -4.49 8.93 -7.18
CA ILE A 118 -5.26 10.15 -6.86
C ILE A 118 -5.40 11.04 -8.10
N GLY A 119 -6.46 11.86 -8.11
CA GLY A 119 -6.69 12.88 -9.12
C GLY A 119 -7.34 12.35 -10.41
N MET A 120 -7.59 13.28 -11.32
CA MET A 120 -8.35 13.02 -12.55
C MET A 120 -7.50 12.28 -13.60
N TRP A 121 -8.10 11.26 -14.23
CA TRP A 121 -7.52 10.61 -15.41
C TRP A 121 -8.36 10.86 -16.68
N ARG A 122 -9.31 9.98 -17.02
CA ARG A 122 -10.28 10.19 -18.11
C ARG A 122 -11.61 9.51 -17.80
N SER A 123 -12.70 10.27 -17.85
CA SER A 123 -14.06 9.77 -17.61
C SER A 123 -14.23 9.06 -16.26
N SER A 124 -13.44 9.45 -15.26
CA SER A 124 -13.35 8.79 -13.95
C SER A 124 -14.54 9.05 -13.02
N ALA A 125 -15.37 10.05 -13.30
CA ALA A 125 -16.54 10.41 -12.50
C ALA A 125 -16.23 10.57 -10.98
N ALA A 126 -17.24 10.47 -10.13
CA ALA A 126 -17.18 10.95 -8.74
C ALA A 126 -16.33 10.12 -7.76
N GLN A 127 -15.91 8.90 -8.13
CA GLN A 127 -15.24 7.95 -7.23
C GLN A 127 -13.90 7.41 -7.76
N HIS A 128 -13.34 8.01 -8.81
CA HIS A 128 -12.00 7.65 -9.34
C HIS A 128 -11.21 8.93 -9.71
N SER A 129 -11.51 10.05 -9.06
CA SER A 129 -10.96 11.34 -9.47
C SER A 129 -10.78 12.37 -8.35
N GLN A 130 -11.05 11.99 -7.10
CA GLN A 130 -10.87 12.90 -5.98
C GLN A 130 -9.39 13.21 -5.74
N SER A 131 -9.13 14.33 -5.09
CA SER A 131 -7.82 14.69 -4.55
C SER A 131 -7.96 14.97 -3.05
N LEU A 132 -7.92 13.90 -2.25
CA LEU A 132 -8.09 13.93 -0.80
C LEU A 132 -6.79 14.29 -0.06
#